data_AF-A0A3D8QJ67-F1
#
_entry.id   AF-A0A3D8QJ67-F1
#
_cell.length_a   1.000
_cell.length_b   1.000
_cell.length_c   1.000
_cell.angle_alpha   90.00
_cell.angle_beta   90.00
_cell.angle_gamma   90.00
#
_symmetry.space_group_name_H-M   'P 1'
#
loop_
_entity.id
_entity.type
_entity.pdbx_description
1 polymer ?
#
loop_
_entity_poly.entity_id
_entity_poly.type
_entity_poly.pdbx_seq_one_letter_code
_entity_poly.pdbx_strand_id
1 'polypeptide(L)'
;MSKVDVALGDLLAKVLPTDVKVTIRHISSTPSTTTALFAPSPGEEPEPTYCENHFLSASVIPGEKGDGAEIIVFGIEVLVYTTAHLTTIFVSKADSTGHLHLLKAGPKSSILRRVTNTFLSFLVQTHQRPGVRLVVSLFARSQNQYLFPGSIENAEKHVLDDRGLIKWWCRALDPILREYEPESASQEQDKKHEESARSSATAYLIVPGCDKFETRGFFPSSARSDDKDKPRWLNAYPLRQLCSKPDAPPRSLVPRFPDDPKTRFLIDLDDELPAPADDETSSGHWRSVKSLDQFWEMMSFRQECSAGRLVGFLWLVINPPGVVNSNPMLSTTGLLGVKDITATVKDAAKAETVLPTSDATARSDQMQVSVISEKSKEDASIPQTSDQTKPQQANDGSAFHWPQAARGHAVLDEEDYKKAINFLLEQDFYNEEVSFASTKAFNDKVAALADELWIGQHVVGKNAYEETTVSSQLSEVPATMLLVRKRKKDEGAASDQAPSGFTESAAAQDSGVNVLQGSLIRKKKKT
;
A
#
# COMPACT_ATOMS: atom_id res chain seq x y z
N MET A 1 -20.22 2.87 12.54
CA MET A 1 -19.63 4.18 12.87
C MET A 1 -20.44 5.25 12.17
N SER A 2 -20.91 6.28 12.89
CA SER A 2 -21.59 7.43 12.29
C SER A 2 -20.69 8.06 11.23
N LYS A 3 -21.25 8.37 10.05
CA LYS A 3 -20.57 9.10 8.96
C LYS A 3 -20.15 10.47 9.47
N VAL A 4 -18.98 10.55 10.08
CA VAL A 4 -18.25 11.80 10.23
C VAL A 4 -17.75 12.10 8.82
N ASP A 5 -18.08 13.27 8.27
CA ASP A 5 -17.47 13.74 7.03
C ASP A 5 -15.96 13.79 7.25
N VAL A 6 -15.25 12.78 6.76
CA VAL A 6 -13.81 12.66 6.93
C VAL A 6 -13.17 13.61 5.94
N ALA A 7 -12.84 14.82 6.36
CA ALA A 7 -12.11 15.77 5.54
C ALA A 7 -10.59 15.52 5.65
N LEU A 8 -9.92 15.28 4.52
CA LEU A 8 -8.48 15.01 4.44
C LEU A 8 -7.65 16.14 5.11
N GLY A 9 -7.99 17.40 4.85
CA GLY A 9 -7.29 18.54 5.44
C GLY A 9 -7.39 18.60 6.96
N ASP A 10 -8.54 18.22 7.54
CA ASP A 10 -8.71 18.19 9.00
C ASP A 10 -7.94 17.05 9.66
N LEU A 11 -7.87 15.88 9.00
CA LEU A 11 -7.02 14.78 9.45
C LEU A 11 -5.55 15.18 9.43
N LEU A 12 -5.10 15.84 8.34
CA LEU A 12 -3.73 16.32 8.21
C LEU A 12 -3.40 17.39 9.26
N ALA A 13 -4.31 18.34 9.50
CA ALA A 13 -4.14 19.36 10.54
C ALA A 13 -3.90 18.72 11.92
N LYS A 14 -4.59 17.63 12.26
CA LYS A 14 -4.44 16.94 13.56
C LYS A 14 -3.09 16.24 13.73
N VAL A 15 -2.47 15.77 12.65
CA VAL A 15 -1.21 15.02 12.73
C VAL A 15 0.03 15.86 12.50
N LEU A 16 -0.08 16.98 11.77
CA LEU A 16 1.03 17.86 11.48
C LEU A 16 1.41 18.69 12.73
N PRO A 17 2.71 18.92 12.97
CA PRO A 17 3.16 19.74 14.10
C PRO A 17 2.51 21.12 14.09
N THR A 18 2.27 21.69 15.29
CA THR A 18 1.69 23.02 15.43
C THR A 18 2.40 24.05 14.55
N ASP A 19 1.62 24.90 13.89
CA ASP A 19 2.08 25.99 13.00
C ASP A 19 2.78 25.58 11.70
N VAL A 20 2.93 24.28 11.44
CA VAL A 20 3.36 23.80 10.11
C VAL A 20 2.27 24.08 9.10
N LYS A 21 2.58 24.89 8.08
CA LYS A 21 1.67 25.25 7.00
C LYS A 21 2.03 24.48 5.73
N VAL A 22 1.06 23.74 5.19
CA VAL A 22 1.18 23.05 3.91
C VAL A 22 -0.06 23.33 3.07
N THR A 23 0.10 23.42 1.76
CA THR A 23 -1.02 23.39 0.83
C THR A 23 -1.10 22.00 0.24
N ILE A 24 -2.28 21.39 0.25
CA ILE A 24 -2.51 20.08 -0.35
C ILE A 24 -3.38 20.21 -1.59
N ARG A 25 -3.07 19.42 -2.62
CA ARG A 25 -3.94 19.22 -3.78
C ARG A 25 -4.12 17.74 -3.99
N HIS A 26 -5.36 17.30 -3.81
CA HIS A 26 -5.78 15.92 -4.05
C HIS A 26 -6.64 15.92 -5.31
N ILE A 27 -6.17 15.24 -6.34
CA ILE A 27 -6.92 14.99 -7.57
C ILE A 27 -7.29 13.50 -7.64
N SER A 28 -8.46 13.20 -8.16
CA SER A 28 -8.92 11.82 -8.36
C SER A 28 -9.53 11.63 -9.75
N SER A 29 -9.48 10.43 -10.31
CA SER A 29 -10.17 10.10 -11.55
C SER A 29 -11.46 9.34 -11.30
N THR A 30 -12.54 9.61 -12.05
CA THR A 30 -13.75 8.75 -12.00
C THR A 30 -13.41 7.27 -12.22
N PRO A 31 -14.10 6.29 -11.59
CA PRO A 31 -13.75 4.90 -11.78
C PRO A 31 -13.96 4.49 -13.21
N SER A 32 -12.96 3.84 -13.78
CA SER A 32 -13.07 3.17 -15.06
C SER A 32 -12.90 1.67 -14.89
N THR A 33 -13.49 0.91 -15.81
CA THR A 33 -13.26 -0.54 -15.89
C THR A 33 -11.81 -0.79 -16.28
N THR A 34 -11.15 -1.71 -15.58
CA THR A 34 -9.75 -2.07 -15.83
C THR A 34 -9.57 -3.59 -15.89
N THR A 35 -8.38 -4.03 -16.25
CA THR A 35 -8.02 -5.45 -16.21
C THR A 35 -8.02 -5.98 -14.78
N ALA A 36 -8.39 -7.25 -14.62
CA ALA A 36 -8.38 -7.89 -13.31
C ALA A 36 -6.95 -7.94 -12.74
N LEU A 37 -6.81 -7.67 -11.43
CA LEU A 37 -5.52 -7.75 -10.74
C LEU A 37 -4.95 -9.17 -10.77
N PHE A 38 -5.80 -10.19 -10.67
CA PHE A 38 -5.41 -11.58 -10.73
C PHE A 38 -5.72 -12.14 -12.12
N ALA A 39 -4.78 -12.91 -12.69
CA ALA A 39 -5.06 -13.59 -13.94
C ALA A 39 -6.15 -14.66 -13.73
N PRO A 40 -7.12 -14.81 -14.65
CA PRO A 40 -8.14 -15.84 -14.52
C PRO A 40 -7.49 -17.23 -14.49
N SER A 41 -8.09 -18.14 -13.71
CA SER A 41 -7.76 -19.56 -13.77
C SER A 41 -8.20 -20.14 -15.12
N PRO A 42 -7.60 -21.25 -15.59
CA PRO A 42 -8.03 -21.89 -16.84
C PRO A 42 -9.54 -22.19 -16.84
N GLY A 43 -10.26 -21.70 -17.86
CA GLY A 43 -11.71 -21.89 -18.01
C GLY A 43 -12.58 -20.91 -17.20
N GLU A 44 -11.99 -19.91 -16.55
CA GLU A 44 -12.73 -18.85 -15.85
C GLU A 44 -12.56 -17.49 -16.55
N GLU A 45 -13.55 -16.62 -16.39
CA GLU A 45 -13.48 -15.24 -16.86
C GLU A 45 -12.78 -14.34 -15.84
N PRO A 46 -12.10 -13.26 -16.27
CA PRO A 46 -11.53 -12.26 -15.37
C PRO A 46 -12.59 -11.62 -14.47
N GLU A 47 -12.24 -11.35 -13.21
CA GLU A 47 -13.14 -10.66 -12.29
C GLU A 47 -13.37 -9.20 -12.73
N PRO A 48 -14.64 -8.74 -12.83
CA PRO A 48 -14.94 -7.33 -13.11
C PRO A 48 -14.27 -6.41 -12.08
N THR A 49 -13.37 -5.56 -12.58
CA THR A 49 -12.53 -4.71 -11.74
C THR A 49 -12.66 -3.24 -12.18
N TYR A 50 -12.87 -2.36 -11.22
CA TYR A 50 -12.86 -0.91 -11.42
C TYR A 50 -11.62 -0.31 -10.77
N CYS A 51 -11.04 0.72 -11.39
CA CYS A 51 -9.90 1.45 -10.86
C CYS A 51 -10.22 2.93 -10.72
N GLU A 52 -9.91 3.47 -9.55
CA GLU A 52 -9.88 4.90 -9.24
C GLU A 52 -8.42 5.32 -9.05
N ASN A 53 -8.00 6.42 -9.66
CA ASN A 53 -6.67 6.98 -9.44
C ASN A 53 -6.78 8.14 -8.46
N HIS A 54 -5.87 8.23 -7.51
CA HIS A 54 -5.71 9.39 -6.64
C HIS A 54 -4.27 9.87 -6.65
N PHE A 55 -4.10 11.18 -6.78
CA PHE A 55 -2.80 11.81 -6.62
C PHE A 55 -2.91 12.95 -5.61
N LEU A 56 -2.02 12.92 -4.61
CA LEU A 56 -1.88 13.97 -3.62
C LEU A 56 -0.53 14.64 -3.80
N SER A 57 -0.52 15.94 -4.05
CA SER A 57 0.66 16.79 -3.89
C SER A 57 0.56 17.62 -2.62
N ALA A 58 1.70 17.82 -1.98
CA ALA A 58 1.86 18.76 -0.87
C ALA A 58 2.93 19.80 -1.24
N SER A 59 2.59 21.07 -1.09
CA SER A 59 3.47 22.21 -1.29
C SER A 59 3.61 23.04 -0.02
N VAL A 60 4.68 23.84 0.03
CA VAL A 60 4.94 24.80 1.10
C VAL A 60 5.09 26.20 0.50
N ILE A 61 4.80 27.22 1.32
CA ILE A 61 5.07 28.62 0.99
C ILE A 61 6.24 29.06 1.86
N PRO A 62 7.45 29.26 1.31
CA PRO A 62 8.61 29.67 2.10
C PRO A 62 8.39 31.07 2.68
N GLY A 63 8.65 31.22 3.99
CA GLY A 63 8.35 32.46 4.72
C GLY A 63 9.15 33.69 4.27
N GLU A 64 10.21 33.54 3.47
CA GLU A 64 11.03 34.64 2.95
C GLU A 64 10.50 35.22 1.63
N LYS A 65 9.72 34.45 0.88
CA LYS A 65 9.10 34.89 -0.38
C LYS A 65 7.71 35.43 -0.06
N GLY A 66 7.62 36.73 0.18
CA GLY A 66 6.37 37.44 0.48
C GLY A 66 5.36 37.52 -0.67
N ASP A 67 5.59 36.81 -1.77
CA ASP A 67 4.70 36.76 -2.95
C ASP A 67 3.62 35.66 -2.86
N GLY A 68 3.71 34.79 -1.85
CA GLY A 68 2.79 33.65 -1.70
C GLY A 68 3.07 32.49 -2.66
N ALA A 69 4.25 32.45 -3.29
CA ALA A 69 4.63 31.38 -4.20
C ALA A 69 4.73 30.04 -3.46
N GLU A 70 4.21 29.01 -4.11
CA GLU A 70 4.21 27.65 -3.60
C GLU A 70 5.27 26.80 -4.29
N ILE A 71 5.88 25.88 -3.54
CA ILE A 71 6.80 24.87 -4.06
C ILE A 71 6.38 23.48 -3.59
N ILE A 72 6.18 22.55 -4.53
CA ILE A 72 5.86 21.16 -4.21
C ILE A 72 7.03 20.53 -3.48
N VAL A 73 6.74 19.85 -2.37
CA VAL A 73 7.72 19.12 -1.54
C VAL A 73 7.53 17.62 -1.59
N PHE A 74 6.31 17.16 -1.91
CA PHE A 74 5.94 15.75 -1.88
C PHE A 74 4.80 15.44 -2.85
N GLY A 75 4.82 14.24 -3.42
CA GLY A 75 3.76 13.70 -4.25
C GLY A 75 3.57 12.21 -3.96
N ILE A 76 2.32 11.75 -3.97
CA ILE A 76 1.98 10.33 -3.85
C ILE A 76 0.80 9.98 -4.77
N GLU A 77 0.97 8.92 -5.55
CA GLU A 77 -0.04 8.32 -6.43
C GLU A 77 -0.52 6.99 -5.84
N VAL A 78 -1.83 6.85 -5.70
CA VAL A 78 -2.51 5.68 -5.14
C VAL A 78 -3.63 5.26 -6.07
N LEU A 79 -3.68 3.97 -6.41
CA LEU A 79 -4.69 3.36 -7.26
C LEU A 79 -5.62 2.51 -6.38
N VAL A 80 -6.92 2.76 -6.42
CA VAL A 80 -7.91 2.00 -5.68
C VAL A 80 -8.68 1.09 -6.63
N TYR A 81 -8.41 -0.20 -6.52
CA TYR A 81 -9.09 -1.24 -7.26
C TYR A 81 -10.27 -1.77 -6.45
N THR A 82 -11.42 -1.89 -7.10
CA THR A 82 -12.64 -2.41 -6.48
C THR A 82 -13.19 -3.58 -7.29
N THR A 83 -13.34 -4.73 -6.63
CA THR A 83 -14.07 -5.90 -7.13
C THR A 83 -15.27 -6.21 -6.23
N ALA A 84 -15.99 -7.31 -6.44
CA ALA A 84 -17.12 -7.66 -5.60
C ALA A 84 -16.69 -8.01 -4.15
N HIS A 85 -15.50 -8.59 -3.97
CA HIS A 85 -15.07 -9.17 -2.69
C HIS A 85 -13.79 -8.56 -2.12
N LEU A 86 -13.10 -7.71 -2.87
CA LEU A 86 -11.85 -7.09 -2.45
C LEU A 86 -11.81 -5.60 -2.85
N THR A 87 -11.36 -4.77 -1.93
CA THR A 87 -10.89 -3.41 -2.22
C THR A 87 -9.37 -3.39 -2.04
N THR A 88 -8.62 -2.99 -3.07
CA THR A 88 -7.15 -2.92 -3.02
C THR A 88 -6.70 -1.48 -3.19
N ILE A 89 -6.04 -0.93 -2.18
CA ILE A 89 -5.39 0.39 -2.22
C ILE A 89 -3.92 0.15 -2.54
N PHE A 90 -3.50 0.42 -3.77
CA PHE A 90 -2.14 0.22 -4.23
C PHE A 90 -1.38 1.54 -4.30
N VAL A 91 -0.27 1.67 -3.58
CA VAL A 91 0.62 2.83 -3.72
C VAL A 91 1.51 2.62 -4.94
N SER A 92 1.27 3.40 -6.00
CA SER A 92 2.01 3.28 -7.26
C SER A 92 3.32 4.07 -7.22
N LYS A 93 3.27 5.33 -6.77
CA LYS A 93 4.45 6.20 -6.73
C LYS A 93 4.42 7.07 -5.49
N ALA A 94 5.60 7.35 -4.94
CA ALA A 94 5.77 8.39 -3.93
C ALA A 94 7.17 8.99 -4.08
N ASP A 95 7.27 10.31 -4.08
CA ASP A 95 8.54 11.01 -4.26
C ASP A 95 8.54 12.34 -3.51
N SER A 96 9.72 12.92 -3.36
CA SER A 96 9.92 14.26 -2.81
C SER A 96 10.85 15.07 -3.70
N THR A 97 10.75 16.39 -3.63
CA THR A 97 11.57 17.31 -4.44
C THR A 97 12.86 17.75 -3.73
N GLY A 98 12.99 17.50 -2.42
CA GLY A 98 14.10 17.99 -1.59
C GLY A 98 13.91 19.41 -1.02
N HIS A 99 12.78 20.08 -1.32
CA HIS A 99 12.53 21.47 -0.91
C HIS A 99 11.87 21.64 0.47
N LEU A 100 11.72 20.55 1.23
CA LEU A 100 11.06 20.59 2.54
C LEU A 100 11.83 21.46 3.56
N HIS A 101 13.14 21.62 3.40
CA HIS A 101 13.99 22.45 4.25
C HIS A 101 13.55 23.93 4.30
N LEU A 102 12.87 24.41 3.24
CA LEU A 102 12.35 25.78 3.15
C LEU A 102 11.23 26.10 4.15
N LEU A 103 10.59 25.06 4.71
CA LEU A 103 9.53 25.22 5.71
C LEU A 103 10.09 25.81 7.02
N LYS A 104 11.41 25.75 7.26
CA LYS A 104 12.12 26.17 8.50
C LYS A 104 11.57 25.58 9.81
N ALA A 105 10.51 24.79 9.74
CA ALA A 105 10.05 23.94 10.82
C ALA A 105 11.12 22.86 11.00
N GLY A 106 11.69 22.79 12.21
CA GLY A 106 12.62 21.74 12.61
C GLY A 106 11.97 20.62 13.41
N PRO A 107 10.89 19.94 12.96
CA PRO A 107 10.42 18.78 13.68
C PRO A 107 11.40 17.62 13.48
N LYS A 108 11.63 16.87 14.57
CA LYS A 108 12.42 15.63 14.52
C LYS A 108 11.67 14.50 13.82
N SER A 109 10.36 14.65 13.59
CA SER A 109 9.52 13.68 12.91
C SER A 109 9.36 13.99 11.41
N SER A 110 9.33 12.92 10.61
CA SER A 110 9.19 13.02 9.15
C SER A 110 7.77 13.49 8.79
N ILE A 111 7.65 14.75 8.34
CA ILE A 111 6.42 15.33 7.81
C ILE A 111 5.87 14.47 6.65
N LEU A 112 6.74 14.06 5.72
CA LEU A 112 6.36 13.23 4.58
C LEU A 112 5.70 11.92 5.01
N ARG A 113 6.20 11.29 6.07
CA ARG A 113 5.61 10.07 6.64
C ARG A 113 4.23 10.34 7.25
N ARG A 114 4.05 11.46 7.93
CA ARG A 114 2.75 11.87 8.51
C ARG A 114 1.72 12.13 7.40
N VAL A 115 2.11 12.85 6.33
CA VAL A 115 1.26 13.10 5.17
C VAL A 115 0.86 11.79 4.49
N THR A 116 1.83 10.91 4.22
CA THR A 116 1.62 9.59 3.62
C THR A 116 0.66 8.73 4.45
N ASN A 117 0.95 8.59 5.75
CA ASN A 117 0.12 7.81 6.66
C ASN A 117 -1.32 8.33 6.71
N THR A 118 -1.50 9.64 6.78
CA THR A 118 -2.83 10.27 6.87
C THR A 118 -3.62 10.10 5.58
N PHE A 119 -2.97 10.26 4.43
CA PHE A 119 -3.63 10.07 3.14
C PHE A 119 -4.07 8.62 2.94
N LEU A 120 -3.22 7.65 3.29
CA LEU A 120 -3.60 6.24 3.23
C LEU A 120 -4.69 5.89 4.24
N SER A 121 -4.63 6.42 5.48
CA SER A 121 -5.69 6.23 6.47
C SER A 121 -7.03 6.81 5.99
N PHE A 122 -7.01 8.00 5.37
CA PHE A 122 -8.17 8.62 4.73
C PHE A 122 -8.77 7.73 3.63
N LEU A 123 -7.95 7.20 2.72
CA LEU A 123 -8.42 6.32 1.65
C LEU A 123 -8.96 4.99 2.21
N VAL A 124 -8.31 4.42 3.23
CA VAL A 124 -8.81 3.22 3.92
C VAL A 124 -10.19 3.47 4.53
N GLN A 125 -10.35 4.56 5.29
CA GLN A 125 -11.62 4.87 5.97
C GLN A 125 -12.76 5.14 4.98
N THR A 126 -12.47 5.84 3.88
CA THR A 126 -13.50 6.22 2.90
C THR A 126 -13.88 5.07 1.97
N HIS A 127 -12.96 4.16 1.64
CA HIS A 127 -13.21 3.02 0.75
C HIS A 127 -13.53 1.71 1.47
N GLN A 128 -13.54 1.70 2.81
CA GLN A 128 -13.93 0.51 3.56
C GLN A 128 -15.41 0.20 3.33
N ARG A 129 -15.68 -0.94 2.70
CA ARG A 129 -17.03 -1.45 2.47
C ARG A 129 -17.46 -2.41 3.59
N PRO A 130 -18.74 -2.37 4.04
CA PRO A 130 -19.24 -3.34 5.01
C PRO A 130 -19.09 -4.77 4.50
N GLY A 131 -18.49 -5.66 5.32
CA GLY A 131 -18.33 -7.08 4.99
C GLY A 131 -17.33 -7.41 3.88
N VAL A 132 -16.61 -6.42 3.33
CA VAL A 132 -15.63 -6.62 2.25
C VAL A 132 -14.21 -6.36 2.75
N ARG A 133 -13.30 -7.30 2.46
CA ARG A 133 -11.88 -7.18 2.85
C ARG A 133 -11.23 -6.02 2.10
N LEU A 134 -10.36 -5.30 2.79
CA LEU A 134 -9.55 -4.23 2.21
C LEU A 134 -8.07 -4.55 2.36
N VAL A 135 -7.29 -4.30 1.32
CA VAL A 135 -5.83 -4.52 1.33
C VAL A 135 -5.12 -3.27 0.87
N VAL A 136 -4.21 -2.75 1.70
CA VAL A 136 -3.24 -1.75 1.25
C VAL A 136 -1.99 -2.48 0.78
N SER A 137 -1.59 -2.30 -0.48
CA SER A 137 -0.43 -2.97 -1.07
C SER A 137 0.55 -1.98 -1.68
N LEU A 138 1.84 -2.30 -1.60
CA LEU A 138 2.90 -1.53 -2.26
C LEU A 138 4.14 -2.40 -2.45
N PHE A 139 5.05 -1.94 -3.31
CA PHE A 139 6.43 -2.41 -3.32
C PHE A 139 7.38 -1.25 -2.98
N ALA A 140 8.40 -1.54 -2.17
CA ALA A 140 9.38 -0.57 -1.71
C ALA A 140 10.72 -0.85 -2.39
N ARG A 141 11.12 0.03 -3.31
CA ARG A 141 12.39 0.01 -4.02
C ARG A 141 12.94 1.44 -4.13
N SER A 142 14.21 1.65 -3.88
CA SER A 142 14.86 2.95 -4.06
C SER A 142 15.11 3.24 -5.54
N GLN A 143 14.77 4.44 -5.97
CA GLN A 143 15.15 5.00 -7.27
C GLN A 143 15.46 6.48 -7.08
N ASN A 144 16.21 7.05 -8.03
CA ASN A 144 16.63 8.45 -7.98
C ASN A 144 15.42 9.41 -7.99
N GLN A 145 14.42 9.09 -8.79
CA GLN A 145 13.19 9.85 -8.94
C GLN A 145 12.07 8.99 -9.52
N TYR A 146 10.83 9.27 -9.10
CA TYR A 146 9.60 8.64 -9.58
C TYR A 146 8.63 9.65 -10.16
N LEU A 147 8.50 10.83 -9.54
CA LEU A 147 7.48 11.84 -9.90
C LEU A 147 8.07 13.19 -10.31
N PHE A 148 9.27 13.52 -9.84
CA PHE A 148 9.84 14.86 -10.00
C PHE A 148 11.16 14.79 -10.78
N PRO A 149 11.14 14.93 -12.11
CA PRO A 149 12.35 14.95 -12.93
C PRO A 149 13.33 16.03 -12.49
N GLY A 150 14.64 15.72 -12.54
CA GLY A 150 15.70 16.64 -12.13
C GLY A 150 15.85 16.81 -10.62
N SER A 151 14.87 16.40 -9.81
CA SER A 151 14.94 16.57 -8.34
C SER A 151 16.11 15.86 -7.68
N ILE A 152 16.71 14.85 -8.32
CA ILE A 152 17.92 14.19 -7.83
C ILE A 152 19.15 15.11 -7.83
N GLU A 153 19.16 16.15 -8.67
CA GLU A 153 20.24 17.14 -8.73
C GLU A 153 20.20 18.13 -7.56
N ASN A 154 19.05 18.23 -6.89
CA ASN A 154 18.91 19.00 -5.67
C ASN A 154 19.67 18.32 -4.52
N ALA A 155 20.75 18.95 -4.04
CA ALA A 155 21.57 18.43 -2.95
C ALA A 155 20.79 18.22 -1.64
N GLU A 156 19.68 18.93 -1.44
CA GLU A 156 18.82 18.80 -0.27
C GLU A 156 17.87 17.58 -0.36
N LYS A 157 17.77 16.93 -1.54
CA LYS A 157 16.98 15.70 -1.70
C LYS A 157 17.74 14.51 -1.13
N HIS A 158 17.29 14.04 0.03
CA HIS A 158 17.81 12.81 0.64
C HIS A 158 17.04 11.56 0.19
N VAL A 159 17.66 10.75 -0.69
CA VAL A 159 17.10 9.47 -1.15
C VAL A 159 17.50 8.34 -0.20
N LEU A 160 16.52 7.57 0.28
CA LEU A 160 16.77 6.37 1.10
C LEU A 160 17.27 5.23 0.23
N ASP A 161 18.15 4.38 0.77
CA ASP A 161 18.50 3.11 0.16
C ASP A 161 17.33 2.10 0.22
N ASP A 162 17.44 0.97 -0.49
CA ASP A 162 16.36 -0.03 -0.55
C ASP A 162 15.95 -0.48 0.87
N ARG A 163 16.92 -0.75 1.76
CA ARG A 163 16.64 -1.19 3.14
C ARG A 163 15.97 -0.09 3.97
N GLY A 164 16.45 1.15 3.86
CA GLY A 164 15.88 2.31 4.54
C GLY A 164 14.46 2.59 4.10
N LEU A 165 14.17 2.46 2.80
CA LEU A 165 12.86 2.70 2.23
C LEU A 165 11.84 1.63 2.66
N ILE A 166 12.24 0.34 2.69
CA ILE A 166 11.38 -0.75 3.22
C ILE A 166 11.00 -0.44 4.67
N LYS A 167 11.96 -0.05 5.53
CA LYS A 167 11.69 0.33 6.92
C LYS A 167 10.79 1.56 7.02
N TRP A 168 10.99 2.54 6.13
CA TRP A 168 10.20 3.77 6.11
C TRP A 168 8.72 3.47 5.82
N TRP A 169 8.45 2.64 4.81
CA TRP A 169 7.09 2.20 4.48
C TRP A 169 6.45 1.37 5.59
N CYS A 170 7.21 0.46 6.22
CA CYS A 170 6.71 -0.29 7.36
C CYS A 170 6.27 0.65 8.51
N ARG A 171 7.06 1.67 8.81
CA ARG A 171 6.70 2.71 9.81
C ARG A 171 5.57 3.63 9.36
N ALA A 172 5.35 3.79 8.06
CA ALA A 172 4.24 4.57 7.52
C ALA A 172 2.91 3.83 7.65
N LEU A 173 2.90 2.50 7.49
CA LEU A 173 1.68 1.68 7.64
C LEU A 173 1.40 1.21 9.06
N ASP A 174 2.42 1.09 9.93
CA ASP A 174 2.25 0.59 11.31
C ASP A 174 1.20 1.34 12.14
N PRO A 175 1.07 2.69 12.08
CA PRO A 175 0.00 3.37 12.79
C PRO A 175 -1.39 2.98 12.28
N ILE A 176 -1.56 2.81 10.95
CA ILE A 176 -2.84 2.38 10.35
C ILE A 176 -3.17 0.98 10.85
N LEU A 177 -2.22 0.05 10.81
CA LEU A 177 -2.37 -1.32 11.32
C LEU A 177 -2.84 -1.32 12.79
N ARG A 178 -2.28 -0.45 13.64
CA ARG A 178 -2.56 -0.42 15.08
C ARG A 178 -3.88 0.23 15.46
N GLU A 179 -4.59 0.87 14.53
CA GLU A 179 -5.99 1.28 14.72
C GLU A 179 -6.95 0.09 14.75
N TYR A 180 -6.51 -1.07 14.24
CA TYR A 180 -7.30 -2.31 14.16
C TYR A 180 -6.88 -3.34 15.21
N GLU A 181 -7.81 -4.22 15.55
CA GLU A 181 -7.58 -5.27 16.53
C GLU A 181 -6.57 -6.32 16.02
N PRO A 182 -5.75 -6.91 16.92
CA PRO A 182 -4.86 -8.02 16.59
C PRO A 182 -5.63 -9.29 16.20
N GLU A 183 -5.08 -10.04 15.26
CA GLU A 183 -5.64 -11.32 14.80
C GLU A 183 -4.92 -12.51 15.43
N SER A 184 -5.67 -13.53 15.81
CA SER A 184 -5.11 -14.76 16.36
C SER A 184 -4.52 -15.63 15.24
N ALA A 185 -3.32 -16.18 15.51
CA ALA A 185 -2.71 -17.17 14.63
C ALA A 185 -3.37 -18.57 14.75
N SER A 186 -4.07 -18.84 15.87
CA SER A 186 -4.72 -20.13 16.16
C SER A 186 -6.22 -20.11 15.85
N GLN A 187 -6.71 -21.19 15.24
CA GLN A 187 -8.13 -21.36 14.85
C GLN A 187 -9.06 -21.76 16.02
N GLU A 188 -8.83 -21.25 17.23
CA GLU A 188 -9.67 -21.58 18.38
C GLU A 188 -11.02 -20.85 18.29
N GLN A 189 -12.13 -21.60 18.42
CA GLN A 189 -13.49 -21.11 18.15
C GLN A 189 -13.93 -19.95 19.07
N ASP A 190 -13.51 -19.93 20.33
CA ASP A 190 -13.92 -18.89 21.29
C ASP A 190 -13.32 -17.51 20.94
N LYS A 191 -12.13 -17.47 20.32
CA LYS A 191 -11.45 -16.22 19.91
C LYS A 191 -12.03 -15.62 18.62
N LYS A 192 -12.74 -16.43 17.82
CA LYS A 192 -13.35 -15.98 16.54
C LYS A 192 -14.54 -15.04 16.75
N HIS A 193 -15.28 -15.19 17.84
CA HIS A 193 -16.44 -14.33 18.13
C HIS A 193 -16.05 -12.88 18.46
N GLU A 194 -14.94 -12.68 19.19
CA GLU A 194 -14.43 -11.34 19.50
C GLU A 194 -13.85 -10.64 18.27
N GLU A 195 -13.08 -11.36 17.44
CA GLU A 195 -12.51 -10.84 16.19
C GLU A 195 -13.58 -10.52 15.15
N SER A 196 -14.70 -11.27 15.13
CA SER A 196 -15.80 -10.99 14.21
C SER A 196 -16.59 -9.72 14.59
N ALA A 197 -16.52 -9.27 15.86
CA ALA A 197 -17.28 -8.11 16.33
C ALA A 197 -16.60 -6.76 16.01
N ARG A 198 -15.29 -6.74 15.76
CA ARG A 198 -14.49 -5.54 15.50
C ARG A 198 -13.69 -5.69 14.21
N SER A 199 -13.19 -4.58 13.69
CA SER A 199 -12.27 -4.64 12.54
C SER A 199 -10.88 -5.07 13.01
N SER A 200 -10.29 -6.07 12.35
CA SER A 200 -8.95 -6.59 12.65
C SER A 200 -8.00 -6.38 11.48
N ALA A 201 -6.69 -6.38 11.74
CA ALA A 201 -5.71 -6.27 10.66
C ALA A 201 -4.35 -6.88 11.00
N THR A 202 -3.70 -7.40 9.94
CA THR A 202 -2.34 -7.95 9.95
C THR A 202 -1.55 -7.44 8.75
N ALA A 203 -0.28 -7.06 8.98
CA ALA A 203 0.65 -6.66 7.92
C ALA A 203 1.59 -7.81 7.54
N TYR A 204 1.83 -7.93 6.24
CA TYR A 204 2.61 -8.99 5.61
C TYR A 204 3.72 -8.37 4.77
N LEU A 205 4.95 -8.83 4.95
CA LEU A 205 6.12 -8.35 4.21
C LEU A 205 6.92 -9.52 3.66
N ILE A 206 7.22 -9.49 2.36
CA ILE A 206 8.21 -10.35 1.72
C ILE A 206 9.34 -9.48 1.16
N VAL A 207 10.58 -9.85 1.45
CA VAL A 207 11.77 -9.26 0.82
C VAL A 207 12.52 -10.42 0.16
N PRO A 208 12.39 -10.64 -1.16
CA PRO A 208 13.07 -11.74 -1.82
C PRO A 208 14.58 -11.66 -1.61
N GLY A 209 15.19 -12.80 -1.30
CA GLY A 209 16.61 -12.90 -0.95
C GLY A 209 16.93 -12.72 0.54
N CYS A 210 15.98 -12.23 1.35
CA CYS A 210 16.11 -12.17 2.81
C CYS A 210 15.37 -13.33 3.47
N ASP A 211 16.01 -13.98 4.44
CA ASP A 211 15.36 -15.02 5.24
C ASP A 211 14.35 -14.44 6.27
N LYS A 212 13.72 -15.32 7.04
CA LYS A 212 12.75 -14.92 8.07
C LYS A 212 13.37 -14.05 9.18
N PHE A 213 14.64 -14.24 9.53
CA PHE A 213 15.30 -13.50 10.60
C PHE A 213 15.74 -12.12 10.13
N GLU A 214 16.31 -12.04 8.93
CA GLU A 214 16.70 -10.79 8.31
C GLU A 214 15.48 -9.91 8.02
N THR A 215 14.39 -10.51 7.53
CA THR A 215 13.17 -9.76 7.21
C THR A 215 12.55 -9.11 8.44
N ARG A 216 12.64 -9.75 9.61
CA ARG A 216 12.19 -9.16 10.89
C ARG A 216 12.97 -7.89 11.26
N GLY A 217 14.17 -7.70 10.71
CA GLY A 217 14.95 -6.48 10.85
C GLY A 217 14.31 -5.26 10.17
N PHE A 218 13.37 -5.45 9.24
CA PHE A 218 12.61 -4.38 8.60
C PHE A 218 11.37 -3.96 9.38
N PHE A 219 10.86 -4.81 10.27
CA PHE A 219 9.65 -4.51 11.03
C PHE A 219 9.83 -3.30 11.94
N PRO A 220 8.75 -2.54 12.20
CA PRO A 220 8.76 -1.45 13.17
C PRO A 220 9.17 -1.95 14.57
N SER A 221 9.73 -1.07 15.40
CA SER A 221 10.16 -1.43 16.77
C SER A 221 9.00 -1.92 17.65
N SER A 222 7.80 -1.43 17.39
CA SER A 222 6.55 -1.83 18.01
C SER A 222 6.21 -3.31 17.78
N ALA A 223 6.73 -3.93 16.72
CA ALA A 223 6.58 -5.38 16.49
C ALA A 223 7.27 -6.26 17.54
N ARG A 224 8.19 -5.69 18.33
CA ARG A 224 8.88 -6.42 19.41
C ARG A 224 8.04 -6.55 20.68
N SER A 225 7.06 -5.66 20.86
CA SER A 225 6.13 -5.65 21.98
C SER A 225 4.81 -6.36 21.68
N ASP A 226 4.60 -6.82 20.45
CA ASP A 226 3.41 -7.56 20.08
C ASP A 226 3.41 -8.95 20.75
N ASP A 227 2.22 -9.45 21.06
CA ASP A 227 2.04 -10.80 21.60
C ASP A 227 2.47 -11.85 20.56
N LYS A 228 3.12 -12.92 21.02
CA LYS A 228 3.57 -14.03 20.16
C LYS A 228 2.40 -14.77 19.54
N ASP A 229 1.26 -14.82 20.22
CA ASP A 229 0.06 -15.49 19.74
C ASP A 229 -0.77 -14.62 18.79
N LYS A 230 -0.51 -13.30 18.77
CA LYS A 230 -1.19 -12.30 17.93
C LYS A 230 -0.18 -11.34 17.25
N PRO A 231 0.74 -11.87 16.42
CA PRO A 231 1.73 -11.03 15.75
C PRO A 231 1.05 -10.09 14.76
N ARG A 232 1.42 -8.80 14.77
CA ARG A 232 0.87 -7.80 13.84
C ARG A 232 1.60 -7.76 12.50
N TRP A 233 2.85 -8.22 12.49
CA TRP A 233 3.74 -8.26 11.32
C TRP A 233 4.19 -9.69 11.03
N LEU A 234 3.96 -10.16 9.82
CA LEU A 234 4.30 -11.50 9.36
C LEU A 234 5.21 -11.47 8.13
N ASN A 235 6.20 -12.35 8.09
CA ASN A 235 6.95 -12.64 6.86
C ASN A 235 6.25 -13.79 6.12
N ALA A 236 5.26 -13.44 5.31
CA ALA A 236 4.51 -14.36 4.46
C ALA A 236 3.73 -13.57 3.40
N TYR A 237 3.20 -14.28 2.40
CA TYR A 237 2.20 -13.75 1.47
C TYR A 237 0.80 -14.17 1.95
N PRO A 238 -0.18 -13.25 2.07
CA PRO A 238 -1.51 -13.57 2.59
C PRO A 238 -2.41 -14.28 1.57
N LEU A 239 -1.94 -15.40 1.00
CA LEU A 239 -2.56 -16.13 -0.11
C LEU A 239 -4.05 -16.42 0.10
N ARG A 240 -4.41 -17.05 1.23
CA ARG A 240 -5.81 -17.43 1.52
C ARG A 240 -6.73 -16.23 1.70
N GLN A 241 -6.17 -15.08 2.04
CA GLN A 241 -6.92 -13.84 2.22
C GLN A 241 -7.06 -13.03 0.92
N LEU A 242 -6.28 -13.34 -0.11
CA LEU A 242 -6.30 -12.65 -1.39
C LEU A 242 -6.93 -13.48 -2.51
N CYS A 243 -6.81 -14.81 -2.46
CA CYS A 243 -7.22 -15.70 -3.53
C CYS A 243 -8.23 -16.74 -3.03
N SER A 244 -9.32 -16.92 -3.77
CA SER A 244 -10.40 -17.84 -3.41
C SER A 244 -10.01 -19.31 -3.60
N LYS A 245 -9.12 -19.59 -4.56
CA LYS A 245 -8.61 -20.94 -4.88
C LYS A 245 -7.09 -20.97 -4.70
N PRO A 246 -6.57 -21.35 -3.52
CA PRO A 246 -5.13 -21.43 -3.27
C PRO A 246 -4.41 -22.45 -4.15
N ASP A 247 -5.12 -23.45 -4.66
CA ASP A 247 -4.58 -24.52 -5.53
C ASP A 247 -4.57 -24.13 -7.02
N ALA A 248 -4.98 -22.90 -7.36
CA ALA A 248 -4.92 -22.41 -8.73
C ALA A 248 -3.46 -22.26 -9.22
N PRO A 249 -3.21 -22.23 -10.54
CA PRO A 249 -1.86 -22.04 -11.07
C PRO A 249 -1.22 -20.76 -10.52
N PRO A 250 0.10 -20.74 -10.22
CA PRO A 250 0.77 -19.61 -9.57
C PRO A 250 0.54 -18.24 -10.26
N ARG A 251 0.35 -18.22 -11.59
CA ARG A 251 0.04 -17.01 -12.36
C ARG A 251 -1.25 -16.30 -11.95
N SER A 252 -2.20 -17.03 -11.36
CA SER A 252 -3.51 -16.53 -10.90
C SER A 252 -3.49 -16.13 -9.43
N LEU A 253 -2.38 -16.37 -8.71
CA LEU A 253 -2.29 -16.17 -7.26
C LEU A 253 -1.62 -14.85 -6.87
N VAL A 254 -0.99 -14.13 -7.81
CA VAL A 254 -0.22 -12.90 -7.55
C VAL A 254 -0.88 -11.72 -8.26
N PRO A 255 -1.15 -10.60 -7.57
CA PRO A 255 -1.75 -9.44 -8.19
C PRO A 255 -0.75 -8.72 -9.12
N ARG A 256 -1.26 -8.23 -10.26
CA ARG A 256 -0.53 -7.51 -11.29
C ARG A 256 -0.79 -6.01 -11.16
N PHE A 257 0.18 -5.30 -10.60
CA PHE A 257 0.14 -3.84 -10.51
C PHE A 257 1.03 -3.17 -11.57
N PRO A 258 0.73 -1.91 -11.94
CA PRO A 258 1.58 -1.11 -12.83
C PRO A 258 3.00 -0.92 -12.27
N ASP A 259 3.99 -0.95 -13.14
CA ASP A 259 5.42 -0.71 -12.83
C ASP A 259 6.02 -1.57 -11.70
N ASP A 260 5.39 -2.69 -11.39
CA ASP A 260 5.80 -3.56 -10.29
C ASP A 260 6.81 -4.63 -10.76
N PRO A 261 7.96 -4.79 -10.07
CA PRO A 261 8.94 -5.83 -10.37
C PRO A 261 8.35 -7.25 -10.43
N LYS A 262 7.36 -7.57 -9.59
CA LYS A 262 6.72 -8.89 -9.59
C LYS A 262 5.81 -9.06 -10.81
N THR A 263 5.09 -8.01 -11.23
CA THR A 263 4.30 -8.03 -12.48
C THR A 263 5.20 -8.24 -13.68
N ARG A 264 6.35 -7.55 -13.73
CA ARG A 264 7.34 -7.74 -14.81
C ARG A 264 7.82 -9.18 -14.89
N PHE A 265 8.08 -9.82 -13.75
CA PHE A 265 8.46 -11.24 -13.74
C PHE A 265 7.30 -12.16 -14.14
N LEU A 266 6.06 -11.86 -13.74
CA LEU A 266 4.88 -12.63 -14.17
C LEU A 266 4.69 -12.59 -15.68
N ILE A 267 4.96 -11.46 -16.33
CA ILE A 267 4.89 -11.32 -17.79
C ILE A 267 5.96 -12.20 -18.46
N ASP A 268 7.22 -12.13 -18.02
CA ASP A 268 8.29 -12.98 -18.55
C ASP A 268 7.97 -14.49 -18.41
N LEU A 269 7.32 -14.89 -17.30
CA LEU A 269 6.91 -16.27 -17.07
C LEU A 269 5.72 -16.68 -17.93
N ASP A 270 4.76 -15.76 -18.16
CA ASP A 270 3.63 -15.99 -19.05
C ASP A 270 4.09 -16.17 -20.52
N ASP A 271 5.17 -15.51 -20.94
CA ASP A 271 5.78 -15.72 -22.26
C ASP A 271 6.38 -17.13 -22.45
N GLU A 272 6.61 -17.88 -21.37
CA GLU A 272 7.02 -19.29 -21.45
C GLU A 272 5.85 -20.24 -21.75
N LEU A 273 4.61 -19.77 -21.65
CA LEU A 273 3.43 -20.60 -21.89
C LEU A 273 3.36 -20.99 -23.38
N PRO A 274 2.87 -22.19 -23.69
CA PRO A 274 2.68 -22.59 -25.08
C PRO A 274 1.74 -21.60 -25.77
N ALA A 275 2.07 -21.24 -27.01
CA ALA A 275 1.15 -20.48 -27.86
C ALA A 275 -0.18 -21.23 -27.93
N PRO A 276 -1.33 -20.53 -27.94
CA PRO A 276 -2.63 -21.17 -28.00
C PRO A 276 -2.72 -22.01 -29.28
N ALA A 277 -2.54 -23.32 -29.15
CA ALA A 277 -2.89 -24.28 -30.18
C ALA A 277 -4.41 -24.51 -30.06
N ASP A 278 -5.10 -24.55 -31.20
CA ASP A 278 -6.55 -24.39 -31.36
C ASP A 278 -7.48 -25.35 -30.57
N ASP A 279 -7.00 -26.24 -29.69
CA ASP A 279 -7.88 -27.21 -29.01
C ASP A 279 -7.43 -27.75 -27.63
N GLU A 280 -6.43 -27.16 -26.96
CA GLU A 280 -6.13 -27.54 -25.56
C GLU A 280 -6.21 -26.33 -24.61
N THR A 281 -7.08 -26.46 -23.61
CA THR A 281 -7.13 -25.58 -22.45
C THR A 281 -5.74 -25.45 -21.83
N SER A 282 -5.06 -24.34 -22.11
CA SER A 282 -3.74 -24.04 -21.52
C SER A 282 -3.82 -24.25 -20.01
N SER A 283 -3.01 -25.17 -19.49
CA SER A 283 -3.00 -25.52 -18.08
C SER A 283 -2.61 -24.34 -17.18
N GLY A 284 -2.10 -23.24 -17.75
CA GLY A 284 -1.68 -22.03 -17.04
C GLY A 284 -0.42 -22.25 -16.18
N HIS A 285 0.31 -23.35 -16.38
CA HIS A 285 1.51 -23.65 -15.62
C HIS A 285 2.76 -23.20 -16.38
N TRP A 286 3.58 -22.35 -15.75
CA TRP A 286 4.86 -21.93 -16.31
C TRP A 286 5.85 -23.09 -16.45
N ARG A 287 6.84 -22.93 -17.33
CA ARG A 287 7.83 -23.99 -17.58
C ARG A 287 8.87 -24.03 -16.46
N SER A 288 9.41 -22.88 -16.07
CA SER A 288 10.50 -22.75 -15.09
C SER A 288 10.03 -22.75 -13.64
N VAL A 289 8.86 -22.17 -13.36
CA VAL A 289 8.31 -22.00 -12.00
C VAL A 289 7.03 -22.83 -11.82
N LYS A 290 6.99 -23.67 -10.79
CA LYS A 290 5.91 -24.64 -10.55
C LYS A 290 5.05 -24.33 -9.33
N SER A 291 5.54 -23.50 -8.41
CA SER A 291 4.82 -23.15 -7.19
C SER A 291 5.01 -21.68 -6.83
N LEU A 292 4.15 -21.17 -5.95
CA LEU A 292 4.26 -19.81 -5.44
C LEU A 292 5.51 -19.60 -4.58
N ASP A 293 5.94 -20.62 -3.83
CA ASP A 293 7.19 -20.57 -3.07
C ASP A 293 8.40 -20.44 -4.01
N GLN A 294 8.41 -21.23 -5.09
CA GLN A 294 9.46 -21.15 -6.11
C GLN A 294 9.41 -19.80 -6.85
N PHE A 295 8.22 -19.21 -7.05
CA PHE A 295 8.10 -17.86 -7.61
C PHE A 295 8.85 -16.83 -6.73
N TRP A 296 8.61 -16.83 -5.41
CA TRP A 296 9.28 -15.91 -4.49
C TRP A 296 10.79 -16.18 -4.35
N GLU A 297 11.21 -17.44 -4.46
CA GLU A 297 12.62 -17.81 -4.54
C GLU A 297 13.26 -17.24 -5.82
N MET A 298 12.65 -17.46 -6.98
CA MET A 298 13.15 -16.99 -8.27
C MET A 298 13.13 -15.46 -8.39
N MET A 299 12.20 -14.79 -7.72
CA MET A 299 12.17 -13.33 -7.61
C MET A 299 13.47 -12.76 -7.02
N SER A 300 14.17 -13.49 -6.14
CA SER A 300 15.43 -13.03 -5.55
C SER A 300 16.58 -12.93 -6.55
N PHE A 301 16.51 -13.66 -7.68
CA PHE A 301 17.51 -13.64 -8.73
C PHE A 301 17.24 -12.58 -9.81
N ARG A 302 16.11 -11.87 -9.72
CA ARG A 302 15.76 -10.79 -10.65
C ARG A 302 16.67 -9.58 -10.42
N GLN A 303 16.87 -8.77 -11.46
CA GLN A 303 17.76 -7.60 -11.41
C GLN A 303 17.39 -6.63 -10.29
N GLU A 304 16.10 -6.50 -9.97
CA GLU A 304 15.61 -5.61 -8.92
C GLU A 304 15.92 -6.10 -7.50
N CYS A 305 16.16 -7.41 -7.32
CA CYS A 305 16.36 -8.04 -6.02
C CYS A 305 17.77 -8.65 -5.85
N SER A 306 18.68 -8.43 -6.82
CA SER A 306 20.03 -8.98 -6.84
C SER A 306 21.08 -7.88 -6.99
N ALA A 307 22.37 -8.24 -6.95
CA ALA A 307 23.49 -7.31 -7.05
C ALA A 307 23.44 -6.15 -6.03
N GLY A 308 23.05 -6.45 -4.79
CA GLY A 308 22.95 -5.47 -3.69
C GLY A 308 21.65 -4.66 -3.67
N ARG A 309 20.74 -4.90 -4.62
CA ARG A 309 19.39 -4.31 -4.64
C ARG A 309 18.40 -5.17 -3.86
N LEU A 310 17.42 -4.53 -3.24
CA LEU A 310 16.32 -5.20 -2.55
C LEU A 310 14.97 -4.56 -2.92
N VAL A 311 13.91 -5.37 -2.92
CA VAL A 311 12.54 -4.89 -3.02
C VAL A 311 11.72 -5.52 -1.90
N GLY A 312 10.98 -4.70 -1.16
CA GLY A 312 10.02 -5.20 -0.17
C GLY A 312 8.60 -5.13 -0.70
N PHE A 313 7.90 -6.26 -0.76
CA PHE A 313 6.48 -6.34 -1.10
C PHE A 313 5.65 -6.37 0.18
N LEU A 314 4.72 -5.43 0.29
CA LEU A 314 3.98 -5.18 1.51
C LEU A 314 2.48 -5.30 1.26
N TRP A 315 1.78 -5.96 2.18
CA TRP A 315 0.32 -6.05 2.20
C TRP A 315 -0.17 -5.82 3.63
N LEU A 316 -0.96 -4.77 3.85
CA LEU A 316 -1.74 -4.59 5.07
C LEU A 316 -3.16 -5.07 4.79
N VAL A 317 -3.55 -6.19 5.40
CA VAL A 317 -4.86 -6.81 5.21
C VAL A 317 -5.77 -6.40 6.35
N ILE A 318 -6.90 -5.77 6.03
CA ILE A 318 -7.91 -5.31 6.98
C ILE A 318 -9.18 -6.12 6.77
N ASN A 319 -9.61 -6.80 7.84
CA ASN A 319 -10.83 -7.57 7.89
C ASN A 319 -11.92 -6.73 8.62
N PRO A 320 -13.03 -6.36 7.94
CA PRO A 320 -14.13 -5.65 8.59
C PRO A 320 -14.86 -6.53 9.62
N PRO A 321 -15.73 -5.92 10.46
CA PRO A 321 -16.61 -6.68 11.33
C PRO A 321 -17.45 -7.67 10.51
N GLY A 322 -17.58 -8.90 11.01
CA GLY A 322 -18.22 -10.03 10.34
C GLY A 322 -17.27 -10.87 9.49
N VAL A 323 -16.05 -10.40 9.20
CA VAL A 323 -15.03 -11.14 8.43
C VAL A 323 -13.83 -11.39 9.34
N VAL A 324 -13.40 -12.65 9.43
CA VAL A 324 -12.19 -13.03 10.16
C VAL A 324 -11.09 -13.47 9.20
N ASN A 325 -9.84 -13.38 9.62
CA ASN A 325 -8.67 -13.77 8.82
C ASN A 325 -8.71 -15.22 8.31
N SER A 326 -9.40 -16.11 9.03
CA SER A 326 -9.56 -17.53 8.70
C SER A 326 -10.61 -17.78 7.61
N ASN A 327 -11.47 -16.80 7.30
CA ASN A 327 -12.41 -16.92 6.19
C ASN A 327 -11.64 -16.75 4.87
N PRO A 328 -11.62 -17.78 3.99
CA PRO A 328 -10.98 -17.67 2.70
C PRO A 328 -11.69 -16.62 1.84
N MET A 329 -10.99 -16.09 0.83
CA MET A 329 -11.62 -15.23 -0.16
C MET A 329 -12.79 -15.93 -0.85
N LEU A 330 -13.91 -15.22 -1.01
CA LEU A 330 -15.07 -15.70 -1.76
C LEU A 330 -14.78 -15.62 -3.27
N SER A 331 -15.35 -16.55 -4.04
CA SER A 331 -15.21 -16.57 -5.50
C SER A 331 -16.48 -16.02 -6.14
N THR A 332 -16.34 -15.03 -7.01
CA THR A 332 -17.43 -14.44 -7.82
C THR A 332 -17.94 -15.40 -8.89
N THR A 333 -17.14 -16.38 -9.31
CA THR A 333 -17.39 -17.23 -10.48
C THR A 333 -18.37 -18.39 -10.21
N GLY A 334 -18.90 -18.52 -8.99
CA GLY A 334 -19.81 -19.62 -8.59
C GLY A 334 -21.31 -19.29 -8.46
N LEU A 335 -21.73 -18.02 -8.55
CA LEU A 335 -23.11 -17.62 -8.20
C LEU A 335 -24.15 -17.71 -9.34
N LEU A 336 -23.79 -18.24 -10.51
CA LEU A 336 -24.76 -18.53 -11.59
C LEU A 336 -25.30 -19.98 -11.56
N GLY A 337 -25.13 -20.70 -10.44
CA GLY A 337 -25.51 -22.10 -10.31
C GLY A 337 -26.22 -22.46 -9.01
N VAL A 338 -27.19 -21.66 -8.55
CA VAL A 338 -28.13 -22.10 -7.50
C VAL A 338 -29.55 -21.70 -7.88
N LYS A 339 -30.15 -22.47 -8.79
CA LYS A 339 -31.59 -22.76 -8.74
C LYS A 339 -31.74 -24.22 -8.38
N ASP A 340 -32.78 -24.50 -7.61
CA ASP A 340 -33.20 -25.80 -7.07
C ASP A 340 -32.50 -26.30 -5.80
N ILE A 341 -32.97 -25.79 -4.65
CA ILE A 341 -33.23 -26.65 -3.48
C ILE A 341 -34.59 -26.29 -2.88
N THR A 342 -35.61 -27.01 -3.33
CA THR A 342 -36.77 -27.43 -2.53
C THR A 342 -37.04 -28.88 -2.93
N ALA A 343 -37.43 -29.85 -2.11
CA ALA A 343 -37.52 -30.04 -0.67
C ALA A 343 -37.93 -31.51 -0.49
N THR A 344 -37.13 -32.37 0.15
CA THR A 344 -37.49 -33.73 0.66
C THR A 344 -36.26 -34.27 1.42
N VAL A 345 -36.27 -34.77 2.65
CA VAL A 345 -37.21 -35.66 3.35
C VAL A 345 -37.10 -35.39 4.87
N LYS A 346 -38.23 -35.27 5.57
CA LYS A 346 -38.33 -35.51 7.01
C LYS A 346 -38.55 -37.00 7.22
N ASP A 347 -37.77 -37.61 8.09
CA ASP A 347 -37.96 -38.99 8.54
C ASP A 347 -38.22 -38.94 10.05
N ALA A 348 -39.44 -39.31 10.47
CA ALA A 348 -39.72 -39.79 11.82
C ALA A 348 -41.15 -40.38 11.91
N ALA A 349 -41.18 -41.57 12.50
CA ALA A 349 -42.31 -42.24 13.16
C ALA A 349 -43.19 -43.19 12.30
N LYS A 350 -43.06 -44.46 12.68
CA LYS A 350 -43.86 -45.62 12.31
C LYS A 350 -44.90 -45.85 13.41
N ALA A 351 -46.16 -46.09 13.03
CA ALA A 351 -47.10 -47.10 13.56
C ALA A 351 -48.56 -46.62 13.63
N GLU A 352 -49.40 -47.40 12.94
CA GLU A 352 -50.71 -47.90 13.36
C GLU A 352 -52.01 -47.04 13.25
N THR A 353 -52.79 -47.44 12.22
CA THR A 353 -54.21 -47.87 12.25
C THR A 353 -55.34 -46.91 11.83
N VAL A 354 -56.22 -47.48 10.98
CA VAL A 354 -57.66 -47.21 10.74
C VAL A 354 -58.05 -46.27 9.58
N LEU A 355 -58.54 -46.92 8.51
CA LEU A 355 -59.43 -46.52 7.40
C LEU A 355 -60.81 -45.95 7.86
N PRO A 356 -61.78 -45.56 7.00
CA PRO A 356 -61.75 -45.13 5.59
C PRO A 356 -62.71 -43.93 5.26
N THR A 357 -62.88 -43.66 3.96
CA THR A 357 -64.11 -43.18 3.25
C THR A 357 -64.49 -41.70 3.41
N SER A 358 -64.97 -40.97 2.40
CA SER A 358 -65.54 -41.31 1.09
C SER A 358 -65.65 -40.03 0.22
N ASP A 359 -65.59 -40.24 -1.10
CA ASP A 359 -66.37 -39.59 -2.18
C ASP A 359 -66.64 -38.08 -2.15
N ALA A 360 -66.30 -37.40 -3.24
CA ALA A 360 -67.21 -37.25 -4.40
C ALA A 360 -66.82 -36.03 -5.26
N THR A 361 -66.71 -36.26 -6.58
CA THR A 361 -67.27 -35.48 -7.72
C THR A 361 -67.27 -33.94 -7.67
N ALA A 362 -67.02 -33.16 -8.72
CA ALA A 362 -66.89 -33.40 -10.15
C ALA A 362 -66.76 -32.04 -10.85
N ARG A 363 -66.23 -32.07 -12.10
CA ARG A 363 -66.56 -31.19 -13.24
C ARG A 363 -66.19 -29.70 -13.10
N SER A 364 -65.93 -28.96 -14.16
CA SER A 364 -65.57 -29.18 -15.57
C SER A 364 -65.38 -27.75 -16.12
N ASP A 365 -64.82 -27.70 -17.32
CA ASP A 365 -65.01 -26.65 -18.32
C ASP A 365 -63.89 -25.62 -18.53
N GLN A 366 -63.31 -25.87 -19.70
CA GLN A 366 -62.42 -25.11 -20.55
C GLN A 366 -63.10 -23.87 -21.13
N MET A 367 -62.28 -22.91 -21.59
CA MET A 367 -62.19 -22.38 -22.97
C MET A 367 -61.78 -20.90 -22.95
N GLN A 368 -60.59 -20.61 -23.51
CA GLN A 368 -60.34 -19.97 -24.81
C GLN A 368 -60.57 -18.45 -24.82
N VAL A 369 -59.51 -17.63 -24.91
CA VAL A 369 -58.78 -17.15 -26.11
C VAL A 369 -59.61 -16.17 -26.97
N SER A 370 -59.16 -14.92 -27.08
CA SER A 370 -58.85 -14.21 -28.35
C SER A 370 -58.49 -12.72 -28.10
N VAL A 371 -57.31 -12.21 -28.49
CA VAL A 371 -56.76 -11.69 -29.79
C VAL A 371 -57.14 -10.21 -30.11
N ILE A 372 -56.14 -9.46 -30.62
CA ILE A 372 -56.14 -8.31 -31.57
C ILE A 372 -55.90 -6.91 -30.94
N SER A 373 -54.67 -6.34 -31.05
CA SER A 373 -54.15 -5.32 -32.02
C SER A 373 -54.53 -3.87 -31.65
N GLU A 374 -53.82 -2.77 -31.91
CA GLU A 374 -52.93 -2.39 -33.01
C GLU A 374 -52.19 -1.04 -32.70
N LYS A 375 -51.29 -0.63 -33.61
CA LYS A 375 -50.27 0.44 -33.55
C LYS A 375 -50.74 1.90 -33.72
N SER A 376 -49.79 2.83 -33.46
CA SER A 376 -49.44 4.12 -34.15
C SER A 376 -49.43 5.33 -33.20
N LYS A 377 -48.67 6.43 -33.32
CA LYS A 377 -47.55 6.95 -34.15
C LYS A 377 -47.00 8.23 -33.45
N GLU A 378 -45.87 8.75 -33.94
CA GLU A 378 -45.04 9.90 -33.49
C GLU A 378 -45.74 11.27 -33.33
N ASP A 379 -45.25 12.16 -32.43
CA ASP A 379 -44.67 13.48 -32.80
C ASP A 379 -43.97 14.21 -31.61
N ALA A 380 -43.20 15.26 -31.94
CA ALA A 380 -42.03 15.84 -31.27
C ALA A 380 -42.18 16.89 -30.12
N SER A 381 -41.02 17.19 -29.48
CA SER A 381 -40.54 18.49 -28.92
C SER A 381 -40.44 18.67 -27.37
N ILE A 382 -39.29 19.23 -26.96
CA ILE A 382 -38.60 19.38 -25.64
C ILE A 382 -38.96 20.74 -24.97
N PRO A 383 -38.53 21.19 -23.76
CA PRO A 383 -38.18 20.56 -22.45
C PRO A 383 -39.00 21.16 -21.27
N GLN A 384 -39.25 20.42 -20.18
CA GLN A 384 -39.36 21.05 -18.84
C GLN A 384 -38.82 20.17 -17.71
N THR A 385 -38.01 20.82 -16.90
CA THR A 385 -37.43 20.44 -15.62
C THR A 385 -38.46 19.96 -14.60
N SER A 386 -38.23 18.79 -14.02
CA SER A 386 -38.71 18.48 -12.67
C SER A 386 -37.75 17.55 -11.96
N ASP A 387 -37.05 18.16 -11.02
CA ASP A 387 -36.37 17.61 -9.86
C ASP A 387 -37.23 16.52 -9.18
N GLN A 388 -36.76 15.26 -9.21
CA GLN A 388 -37.19 14.22 -8.25
C GLN A 388 -36.03 13.28 -7.97
N THR A 389 -35.34 13.61 -6.88
CA THR A 389 -34.52 12.72 -6.06
C THR A 389 -35.37 11.51 -5.65
N LYS A 390 -35.13 10.35 -6.26
CA LYS A 390 -35.51 9.06 -5.68
C LYS A 390 -34.25 8.45 -5.03
N PRO A 391 -34.28 8.14 -3.73
CA PRO A 391 -33.21 7.40 -3.10
C PRO A 391 -33.24 5.99 -3.69
N GLN A 392 -32.25 5.68 -4.54
CA GLN A 392 -32.06 4.32 -5.03
C GLN A 392 -31.71 3.44 -3.84
N GLN A 393 -32.64 2.54 -3.53
CA GLN A 393 -32.43 1.43 -2.60
C GLN A 393 -31.20 0.64 -3.04
N ALA A 394 -30.35 0.32 -2.08
CA ALA A 394 -29.20 -0.55 -2.25
C ALA A 394 -29.67 -1.89 -2.84
N ASN A 395 -29.29 -2.12 -4.09
CA ASN A 395 -29.45 -3.41 -4.74
C ASN A 395 -28.19 -4.25 -4.46
N ASP A 396 -28.44 -5.53 -4.15
CA ASP A 396 -27.48 -6.62 -4.03
C ASP A 396 -26.38 -6.61 -5.12
N GLY A 397 -25.12 -6.80 -4.71
CA GLY A 397 -24.07 -7.36 -5.57
C GLY A 397 -23.30 -6.45 -6.54
N SER A 398 -23.50 -5.13 -6.55
CA SER A 398 -22.70 -4.27 -7.45
C SER A 398 -21.26 -4.11 -6.94
N ALA A 399 -20.27 -4.57 -7.71
CA ALA A 399 -18.84 -4.34 -7.45
C ALA A 399 -18.44 -2.85 -7.45
N PHE A 400 -19.31 -1.97 -7.96
CA PHE A 400 -19.08 -0.54 -8.05
C PHE A 400 -19.38 0.16 -6.72
N HIS A 401 -18.34 0.73 -6.08
CA HIS A 401 -18.46 1.56 -4.89
C HIS A 401 -17.60 2.80 -5.05
N TRP A 402 -18.24 3.96 -5.08
CA TRP A 402 -17.60 5.25 -5.35
C TRP A 402 -18.11 6.29 -4.34
N PRO A 403 -17.46 6.39 -3.17
CA PRO A 403 -17.91 7.26 -2.08
C PRO A 403 -17.58 8.73 -2.38
N GLN A 404 -18.55 9.63 -2.21
CA GLN A 404 -18.33 11.07 -2.43
C GLN A 404 -17.23 11.64 -1.52
N ALA A 405 -17.12 11.14 -0.29
CA ALA A 405 -16.12 11.58 0.68
C ALA A 405 -14.67 11.24 0.31
N ALA A 406 -14.45 10.29 -0.61
CA ALA A 406 -13.11 9.91 -1.08
C ALA A 406 -12.60 10.78 -2.24
N ARG A 407 -13.49 11.54 -2.89
CA ARG A 407 -13.15 12.31 -4.08
C ARG A 407 -12.16 13.41 -3.73
N GLY A 408 -11.22 13.64 -4.63
CA GLY A 408 -10.29 14.75 -4.52
C GLY A 408 -10.97 16.11 -4.58
N HIS A 409 -10.18 17.14 -4.32
CA HIS A 409 -10.57 18.54 -4.55
C HIS A 409 -10.99 18.74 -6.00
N ALA A 410 -10.34 18.04 -6.94
CA ALA A 410 -10.78 17.95 -8.33
C ALA A 410 -10.98 16.49 -8.75
N VAL A 411 -12.09 16.23 -9.42
CA VAL A 411 -12.42 14.93 -10.03
C VAL A 411 -12.30 15.09 -11.54
N LEU A 412 -11.32 14.41 -12.12
CA LEU A 412 -11.06 14.42 -13.55
C LEU A 412 -11.58 13.13 -14.19
N ASP A 413 -11.76 13.12 -15.50
CA ASP A 413 -11.86 11.85 -16.22
C ASP A 413 -10.48 11.19 -16.32
N GLU A 414 -10.43 9.97 -16.86
CA GLU A 414 -9.17 9.22 -16.94
C GLU A 414 -8.15 9.89 -17.88
N GLU A 415 -8.60 10.52 -18.97
CA GLU A 415 -7.72 11.16 -19.93
C GLU A 415 -7.07 12.42 -19.35
N ASP A 416 -7.87 13.26 -18.69
CA ASP A 416 -7.42 14.50 -18.09
C ASP A 416 -6.57 14.24 -16.84
N TYR A 417 -6.89 13.21 -16.05
CA TYR A 417 -6.00 12.74 -14.98
C TYR A 417 -4.63 12.36 -15.55
N LYS A 418 -4.59 11.56 -16.63
CA LYS A 418 -3.33 11.18 -17.29
C LYS A 418 -2.59 12.39 -17.83
N LYS A 419 -3.28 13.35 -18.46
CA LYS A 419 -2.68 14.61 -18.91
C LYS A 419 -2.08 15.40 -17.76
N ALA A 420 -2.74 15.47 -16.60
CA ALA A 420 -2.22 16.14 -15.41
C ALA A 420 -0.93 15.49 -14.90
N ILE A 421 -0.94 14.16 -14.72
CA ILE A 421 0.23 13.43 -14.22
C ILE A 421 1.39 13.47 -15.24
N ASN A 422 1.13 13.29 -16.53
CA ASN A 422 2.16 13.40 -17.56
C ASN A 422 2.76 14.81 -17.60
N PHE A 423 1.93 15.84 -17.47
CA PHE A 423 2.43 17.22 -17.40
C PHE A 423 3.39 17.41 -16.22
N LEU A 424 3.12 16.82 -15.05
CA LEU A 424 4.05 16.84 -13.91
C LEU A 424 5.37 16.15 -14.23
N LEU A 425 5.32 15.01 -14.92
CA LEU A 425 6.49 14.22 -15.32
C LEU A 425 7.31 14.87 -16.45
N GLU A 426 6.76 15.90 -17.10
CA GLU A 426 7.45 16.74 -18.08
C GLU A 426 8.05 18.01 -17.45
N GLN A 427 7.78 18.28 -16.17
CA GLN A 427 8.35 19.42 -15.45
C GLN A 427 9.73 19.10 -14.87
N ASP A 428 10.47 20.16 -14.51
CA ASP A 428 11.80 20.07 -13.91
C ASP A 428 11.82 20.55 -12.45
N PHE A 429 12.65 19.91 -11.62
CA PHE A 429 12.77 20.19 -10.19
C PHE A 429 14.22 20.25 -9.68
N TYR A 430 15.19 20.52 -10.56
CA TYR A 430 16.63 20.49 -10.23
C TYR A 430 17.10 21.62 -9.32
N ASN A 431 16.43 22.78 -9.33
CA ASN A 431 16.71 23.89 -8.41
C ASN A 431 15.42 24.56 -7.92
N GLU A 432 15.55 25.46 -6.95
CA GLU A 432 14.41 26.14 -6.32
C GLU A 432 13.60 26.98 -7.32
N GLU A 433 14.24 27.84 -8.13
CA GLU A 433 13.56 28.73 -9.08
C GLU A 433 12.70 27.98 -10.09
N VAL A 434 13.25 26.91 -10.68
CA VAL A 434 12.55 26.07 -11.64
C VAL A 434 11.46 25.27 -10.95
N SER A 435 11.69 24.77 -9.73
CA SER A 435 10.67 24.06 -8.97
C SER A 435 9.46 24.94 -8.62
N PHE A 436 9.66 26.24 -8.37
CA PHE A 436 8.55 27.20 -8.21
C PHE A 436 7.75 27.37 -9.51
N ALA A 437 8.45 27.57 -10.63
CA ALA A 437 7.82 27.71 -11.94
C ALA A 437 7.03 26.44 -12.32
N SER A 438 7.65 25.27 -12.15
CA SER A 438 7.04 23.95 -12.36
C SER A 438 5.84 23.71 -11.45
N THR A 439 5.95 24.09 -10.17
CA THR A 439 4.83 23.99 -9.22
C THR A 439 3.65 24.83 -9.67
N LYS A 440 3.90 26.10 -10.04
CA LYS A 440 2.87 26.99 -10.55
C LYS A 440 2.24 26.45 -11.84
N ALA A 441 3.06 26.06 -12.80
CA ALA A 441 2.60 25.53 -14.09
C ALA A 441 1.73 24.27 -13.90
N PHE A 442 2.14 23.35 -13.02
CA PHE A 442 1.36 22.16 -12.70
C PHE A 442 0.03 22.53 -12.04
N ASN A 443 0.04 23.42 -11.05
CA ASN A 443 -1.19 23.86 -10.38
C ASN A 443 -2.16 24.54 -11.35
N ASP A 444 -1.67 25.43 -12.23
CA ASP A 444 -2.46 26.11 -13.25
C ASP A 444 -3.03 25.11 -14.27
N LYS A 445 -2.24 24.09 -14.65
CA LYS A 445 -2.70 23.02 -15.54
C LYS A 445 -3.82 22.20 -14.92
N VAL A 446 -3.68 21.80 -13.66
CA VAL A 446 -4.70 21.03 -12.93
C VAL A 446 -5.97 21.86 -12.75
N ALA A 447 -5.85 23.15 -12.42
CA ALA A 447 -6.96 24.10 -12.34
C ALA A 447 -7.72 24.20 -13.67
N ALA A 448 -7.00 24.35 -14.78
CA ALA A 448 -7.57 24.41 -16.11
C ALA A 448 -8.26 23.11 -16.54
N LEU A 449 -7.76 21.94 -16.14
CA LEU A 449 -8.39 20.65 -16.45
C LEU A 449 -9.66 20.40 -15.61
N ALA A 450 -9.77 20.99 -14.43
CA ALA A 450 -10.95 20.83 -13.58
C ALA A 450 -12.00 21.95 -13.78
N ASP A 451 -11.75 22.90 -14.70
CA ASP A 451 -12.56 24.11 -14.87
C ASP A 451 -12.71 24.95 -13.57
N GLU A 452 -11.67 24.98 -12.74
CA GLU A 452 -11.62 25.76 -11.50
C GLU A 452 -10.55 26.85 -11.56
N LEU A 453 -10.74 27.95 -10.84
CA LEU A 453 -9.72 29.01 -10.76
C LEU A 453 -8.53 28.61 -9.88
N TRP A 454 -8.78 27.79 -8.86
CA TRP A 454 -7.78 27.32 -7.92
C TRP A 454 -8.29 26.06 -7.24
N ILE A 455 -7.42 25.05 -7.16
CA ILE A 455 -7.71 23.78 -6.50
C ILE A 455 -6.78 23.61 -5.31
N GLY A 456 -7.33 23.05 -4.23
CA GLY A 456 -6.56 22.57 -3.09
C GLY A 456 -7.15 23.01 -1.76
N GLN A 457 -6.33 22.87 -0.72
CA GLN A 457 -6.66 23.32 0.62
C GLN A 457 -5.40 23.73 1.37
N HIS A 458 -5.44 24.87 2.07
CA HIS A 458 -4.40 25.22 3.04
C HIS A 458 -4.65 24.50 4.36
N VAL A 459 -3.61 23.86 4.88
CA VAL A 459 -3.64 23.08 6.12
C VAL A 459 -2.61 23.63 7.09
N VAL A 460 -3.06 23.89 8.31
CA VAL A 460 -2.20 24.31 9.43
C VAL A 460 -2.21 23.22 10.48
N GLY A 461 -1.04 22.72 10.84
CA GLY A 461 -0.86 21.70 11.86
C GLY A 461 -1.28 22.18 13.25
N LYS A 462 -1.83 21.25 14.04
CA LYS A 462 -2.40 21.46 15.38
C LYS A 462 -1.84 20.47 16.40
N ASN A 463 -0.87 19.64 16.02
CA ASN A 463 -0.31 18.63 16.89
C ASN A 463 0.76 19.23 17.81
N ALA A 464 0.38 19.51 19.06
CA ALA A 464 1.28 20.05 20.08
C ALA A 464 2.21 19.01 20.74
N TYR A 465 2.05 17.71 20.42
CA TYR A 465 2.79 16.62 21.05
C TYR A 465 4.20 16.45 20.44
N GLU A 466 5.06 17.47 20.58
CA GLU A 466 6.53 17.31 20.53
C GLU A 466 7.28 18.11 21.62
N GLU A 467 6.60 18.60 22.67
CA GLU A 467 7.26 18.98 23.93
C GLU A 467 7.36 17.78 24.88
N THR A 468 8.30 16.88 24.60
CA THR A 468 8.91 16.10 25.68
C THR A 468 10.41 16.29 25.58
N THR A 469 10.86 17.35 26.24
CA THR A 469 12.25 17.54 26.64
C THR A 469 12.67 16.36 27.50
N VAL A 470 13.24 15.32 26.88
CA VAL A 470 14.14 14.44 27.62
C VAL A 470 15.40 15.26 27.86
N SER A 471 15.43 15.97 28.99
CA SER A 471 16.66 16.47 29.57
C SER A 471 17.61 15.27 29.68
N SER A 472 18.70 15.30 28.91
CA SER A 472 19.82 14.40 29.10
C SER A 472 20.46 14.75 30.45
N GLN A 473 19.94 14.18 31.52
CA GLN A 473 20.68 14.09 32.76
C GLN A 473 21.80 13.08 32.55
N LEU A 474 23.03 13.57 32.63
CA LEU A 474 24.24 12.78 32.80
C LEU A 474 24.06 11.92 34.06
N SER A 475 23.71 10.65 33.88
CA SER A 475 23.77 9.67 34.95
C SER A 475 25.23 9.28 35.17
N GLU A 476 25.81 9.85 36.22
CA GLU A 476 27.06 9.41 36.84
C GLU A 476 27.00 7.92 37.16
N VAL A 477 28.00 7.17 36.70
CA VAL A 477 28.19 5.76 37.05
C VAL A 477 28.96 5.70 38.37
N PRO A 478 28.43 5.06 39.44
CA PRO A 478 29.21 4.85 40.65
C PRO A 478 30.25 3.74 40.44
N ALA A 479 31.51 4.08 40.70
CA ALA A 479 32.66 3.19 40.65
C ALA A 479 32.78 2.32 41.92
N THR A 480 32.79 1.00 41.76
CA THR A 480 33.33 -0.02 42.70
C THR A 480 33.22 -1.39 42.00
N MET A 481 34.17 -2.33 41.93
CA MET A 481 35.45 -2.56 42.60
C MET A 481 36.48 -3.15 41.61
N LEU A 482 37.75 -2.86 41.90
CA LEU A 482 38.97 -3.43 41.32
C LEU A 482 39.18 -4.90 41.71
N LEU A 483 39.74 -5.70 40.80
CA LEU A 483 40.63 -6.84 41.12
C LEU A 483 41.53 -7.16 39.91
N VAL A 484 42.65 -6.44 39.80
CA VAL A 484 43.78 -6.77 38.92
C VAL A 484 44.92 -7.32 39.78
N ARG A 485 45.39 -8.52 39.44
CA ARG A 485 46.56 -9.18 40.04
C ARG A 485 47.86 -8.51 39.57
N LYS A 486 48.71 -8.22 40.54
CA LYS A 486 50.00 -7.51 40.49
C LYS A 486 51.17 -8.45 40.15
N ARG A 487 52.09 -8.03 39.28
CA ARG A 487 53.55 -8.35 39.27
C ARG A 487 54.27 -7.14 38.65
N LYS A 488 54.80 -6.22 39.46
CA LYS A 488 56.13 -6.11 40.10
C LYS A 488 57.11 -5.29 39.23
N LYS A 489 57.50 -4.17 39.85
CA LYS A 489 58.40 -3.08 39.46
C LYS A 489 59.86 -3.56 39.51
N ASP A 490 60.70 -3.01 38.64
CA ASP A 490 62.09 -2.69 38.96
C ASP A 490 62.41 -1.25 38.55
N GLU A 491 63.22 -0.62 39.38
CA GLU A 491 63.60 0.79 39.39
C GLU A 491 64.90 1.03 38.61
N GLY A 492 65.12 2.27 38.18
CA GLY A 492 66.48 2.78 38.03
C GLY A 492 66.66 3.90 37.02
N ALA A 493 66.75 5.12 37.56
CA ALA A 493 67.64 6.25 37.16
C ALA A 493 67.60 6.78 35.71
N ALA A 494 67.89 8.04 35.40
CA ALA A 494 68.02 9.33 36.06
C ALA A 494 68.45 10.29 34.92
N SER A 495 68.04 11.58 34.99
CA SER A 495 68.72 12.73 34.32
C SER A 495 68.70 12.69 32.77
N ASP A 496 68.62 13.77 32.00
CA ASP A 496 68.53 15.21 32.19
C ASP A 496 68.07 15.82 30.86
N GLN A 497 67.66 17.09 30.94
CA GLN A 497 67.78 18.12 29.89
C GLN A 497 66.91 18.03 28.61
N ALA A 498 65.97 18.96 28.57
CA ALA A 498 65.47 19.65 27.38
C ALA A 498 66.59 20.51 26.73
N PRO A 499 66.37 21.38 25.70
CA PRO A 499 65.12 21.67 24.96
C PRO A 499 65.34 21.89 23.43
N SER A 500 64.24 22.32 22.77
CA SER A 500 64.19 23.24 21.61
C SER A 500 64.85 22.80 20.29
N GLY A 501 64.25 22.98 19.13
CA GLY A 501 63.05 23.67 18.70
C GLY A 501 63.08 23.77 17.17
N PHE A 502 61.96 24.24 16.59
CA PHE A 502 61.85 24.96 15.30
C PHE A 502 62.46 24.28 14.04
N THR A 503 61.84 24.16 12.86
CA THR A 503 60.76 24.88 12.18
C THR A 503 60.55 24.16 10.83
N GLU A 504 59.36 24.30 10.24
CA GLU A 504 59.06 24.54 8.81
C GLU A 504 59.82 23.75 7.71
N SER A 505 59.26 23.38 6.55
CA SER A 505 57.99 23.57 5.86
C SER A 505 58.09 22.77 4.54
N ALA A 506 56.95 22.60 3.87
CA ALA A 506 56.79 22.39 2.42
C ALA A 506 57.40 21.11 1.80
N ALA A 507 56.58 20.12 1.44
CA ALA A 507 55.80 20.03 0.19
C ALA A 507 56.62 19.55 -1.02
N ALA A 508 56.30 18.34 -1.50
CA ALA A 508 55.93 18.02 -2.88
C ALA A 508 56.12 16.51 -3.17
N GLN A 509 55.08 15.91 -3.78
CA GLN A 509 55.08 14.92 -4.89
C GLN A 509 56.10 13.75 -4.85
N ASP A 510 55.81 12.50 -5.21
CA ASP A 510 54.86 11.90 -6.12
C ASP A 510 54.94 10.37 -5.95
N SER A 511 53.96 9.66 -6.50
CA SER A 511 54.07 8.30 -7.05
C SER A 511 54.30 7.10 -6.12
N GLY A 512 53.51 6.04 -6.34
CA GLY A 512 53.89 4.69 -5.93
C GLY A 512 52.74 3.76 -5.54
N VAL A 513 51.92 3.36 -6.50
CA VAL A 513 51.06 2.18 -6.36
C VAL A 513 51.96 0.95 -6.18
N ASN A 514 51.82 0.23 -5.05
CA ASN A 514 52.45 -1.07 -4.83
C ASN A 514 51.37 -2.13 -4.56
N VAL A 515 51.24 -3.09 -5.48
CA VAL A 515 50.37 -4.27 -5.36
C VAL A 515 51.23 -5.53 -5.50
N LEU A 516 50.83 -6.55 -4.71
CA LEU A 516 51.20 -7.98 -4.73
C LEU A 516 52.56 -8.26 -4.05
N GLN A 517 52.78 -9.31 -3.25
CA GLN A 517 52.21 -10.66 -3.06
C GLN A 517 52.39 -10.97 -1.55
N GLY A 518 51.66 -11.81 -0.83
CA GLY A 518 51.28 -13.20 -1.14
C GLY A 518 51.80 -14.09 0.00
N SER A 519 50.87 -14.79 0.66
CA SER A 519 51.05 -15.97 1.52
C SER A 519 51.93 -15.88 2.78
N LEU A 520 51.35 -16.15 3.96
CA LEU A 520 52.02 -17.00 4.96
C LEU A 520 50.99 -17.64 5.93
N ILE A 521 50.78 -18.94 5.74
CA ILE A 521 50.06 -19.86 6.61
C ILE A 521 50.90 -20.09 7.87
N ARG A 522 50.38 -19.81 9.08
CA ARG A 522 51.02 -20.19 10.35
C ARG A 522 50.60 -21.59 10.79
N LYS A 523 51.51 -22.56 10.66
CA LYS A 523 51.46 -23.82 11.43
C LYS A 523 51.95 -23.58 12.86
N LYS A 524 51.20 -24.10 13.84
CA LYS A 524 51.61 -24.23 15.26
C LYS A 524 52.78 -25.22 15.39
N LYS A 525 53.68 -24.97 16.34
CA LYS A 525 54.62 -25.97 16.85
C LYS A 525 54.42 -26.15 18.35
N LYS A 526 54.36 -27.42 18.76
CA LYS A 526 54.46 -27.89 20.15
C LYS A 526 55.95 -27.89 20.54
N THR A 527 56.17 -27.56 21.81
CA THR A 527 57.43 -27.60 22.59
C THR A 527 58.49 -26.59 22.22
#